data_AF-A0A6G2VVE9-F1
#
_entry.id   AF-A0A6G2VVE9-F1
#
_cell.length_a   1.000
_cell.length_b   1.000
_cell.length_c   1.000
_cell.angle_alpha   90.00
_cell.angle_beta   90.00
_cell.angle_gamma   90.00
#
_symmetry.space_group_name_H-M   'P 1'
#
loop_
_entity.id
_entity.type
_entity.pdbx_description
1 polymer ?
#
loop_
_entity_poly.entity_id
_entity_poly.type
_entity_poly.pdbx_seq_one_letter_code
_entity_poly.pdbx_strand_id
1 'polypeptide(L)'
;MSRTPQPRHIILGGRVAVALTLEEYEQLMASRRQIGGQSARVRILAQQAKRTEQLLGELETLIREPAACPGHGGTAPEACPDPAPTGRTARPGEAADCLRCAVATLLRRHRDAAS
;
A
#
# COMPACT_ATOMS: atom_id res chain seq x y z
N MET A 1 9.27 -33.48 -10.13
CA MET A 1 7.88 -33.58 -10.63
C MET A 1 6.97 -33.78 -9.44
N SER A 2 6.12 -32.80 -9.11
CA SER A 2 5.21 -32.87 -7.96
C SER A 2 4.05 -33.80 -8.28
N ARG A 3 4.06 -35.03 -7.74
CA ARG A 3 2.89 -35.92 -7.81
C ARG A 3 1.77 -35.30 -6.97
N THR A 4 0.57 -35.22 -7.54
CA THR A 4 -0.62 -34.85 -6.79
C THR A 4 -0.89 -35.96 -5.77
N PRO A 5 -1.01 -35.65 -4.46
CA PRO A 5 -1.31 -36.68 -3.47
C PRO A 5 -2.65 -37.33 -3.82
N GLN A 6 -2.74 -38.66 -3.71
CA GLN A 6 -3.98 -39.40 -3.93
C GLN A 6 -4.64 -39.64 -2.57
N PRO A 7 -5.63 -38.83 -2.15
CA PRO A 7 -6.21 -38.95 -0.83
C PRO A 7 -6.97 -40.27 -0.68
N ARG A 8 -6.56 -41.10 0.28
CA ARG A 8 -7.26 -42.34 0.64
C ARG A 8 -8.20 -42.06 1.80
N HIS A 9 -9.50 -42.11 1.55
CA HIS A 9 -10.50 -41.94 2.59
C HIS A 9 -10.64 -43.22 3.42
N ILE A 10 -10.61 -43.08 4.74
CA ILE A 10 -10.80 -44.15 5.71
C ILE A 10 -11.80 -43.70 6.78
N ILE A 11 -12.39 -44.65 7.52
CA ILE A 11 -13.25 -44.36 8.67
C ILE A 11 -12.48 -44.71 9.94
N LEU A 12 -12.29 -43.72 10.82
CA LEU A 12 -11.62 -43.84 12.11
C LEU A 12 -12.59 -43.41 13.20
N GLY A 13 -13.01 -44.35 14.06
CA GLY A 13 -13.96 -44.06 15.14
C GLY A 13 -15.28 -43.42 14.67
N GLY A 14 -15.79 -43.85 13.50
CA GLY A 14 -17.02 -43.30 12.90
C GLY A 14 -16.87 -41.95 12.20
N ARG A 15 -15.65 -41.39 12.11
CA ARG A 15 -15.35 -40.15 11.37
C ARG A 15 -14.55 -40.44 10.11
N VAL A 16 -14.83 -39.70 9.04
CA VAL A 16 -14.05 -39.77 7.81
C VAL A 16 -12.68 -39.12 8.04
N ALA A 17 -11.62 -39.83 7.73
CA ALA A 17 -10.24 -39.36 7.77
C ALA A 17 -9.54 -39.63 6.44
N VAL A 18 -8.47 -38.89 6.15
CA VAL A 18 -7.62 -39.11 4.96
C VAL A 18 -6.30 -39.70 5.44
N ALA A 19 -5.96 -40.89 4.95
CA ALA A 19 -4.66 -41.49 5.17
C ALA A 19 -3.69 -41.02 4.09
N LEU A 20 -2.55 -40.49 4.53
CA LEU A 20 -1.42 -40.13 3.68
C LEU A 20 -0.21 -40.98 4.12
N THR A 21 0.62 -41.34 3.16
CA THR A 21 1.98 -41.81 3.48
C THR A 21 2.80 -40.68 4.08
N LEU A 22 3.93 -40.99 4.74
CA LEU A 22 4.81 -39.97 5.32
C LEU A 22 5.34 -39.01 4.25
N GLU A 23 5.72 -39.53 3.08
CA GLU A 23 6.17 -38.73 1.94
C GLU A 23 5.08 -37.76 1.44
N GLU A 24 3.84 -38.25 1.29
CA GLU A 24 2.71 -37.41 0.89
C GLU A 24 2.37 -36.33 1.92
N TYR A 25 2.49 -36.64 3.21
CA TYR A 25 2.31 -35.67 4.29
C TYR A 25 3.39 -34.57 4.26
N GLU A 26 4.66 -34.96 4.10
CA GLU A 26 5.76 -34.00 3.99
C GLU A 26 5.61 -33.11 2.75
N GLN A 27 5.24 -33.69 1.61
CA GLN A 27 4.97 -32.94 0.38
C GLN A 27 3.80 -31.97 0.55
N LEU A 28 2.72 -32.39 1.23
CA LEU A 28 1.58 -31.52 1.53
C LEU A 28 2.00 -30.35 2.45
N MET A 29 2.81 -30.61 3.47
CA MET A 29 3.32 -29.58 4.36
C MET A 29 4.25 -28.60 3.65
N ALA A 30 5.13 -29.08 2.77
CA ALA A 30 5.97 -28.24 1.93
C ALA A 30 5.15 -27.36 0.99
N SER A 31 4.16 -27.94 0.30
CA SER A 31 3.22 -27.21 -0.56
C SER A 31 2.43 -26.15 0.21
N ARG A 32 1.90 -26.49 1.39
CA ARG A 32 1.19 -25.53 2.25
C ARG A 32 2.08 -24.37 2.69
N ARG A 33 3.35 -24.63 3.02
CA ARG A 33 4.32 -23.56 3.34
C ARG A 33 4.60 -22.66 2.13
N GLN A 34 4.76 -23.25 0.95
CA GLN A 34 4.96 -22.49 -0.28
C GLN A 34 3.75 -21.61 -0.60
N ILE A 35 2.53 -22.17 -0.57
CA ILE A 35 1.29 -21.43 -0.80
C ILE A 35 1.10 -20.34 0.25
N GLY A 36 1.39 -20.64 1.53
CA GLY A 36 1.34 -19.66 2.60
C GLY A 36 2.29 -18.48 2.36
N GLY A 37 3.54 -18.78 1.95
CA GLY A 37 4.53 -17.76 1.58
C GLY A 37 4.12 -16.92 0.37
N GLN A 38 3.59 -17.56 -0.68
CA GLN A 38 3.10 -16.84 -1.87
C GLN A 38 1.89 -15.96 -1.56
N SER A 39 0.95 -16.47 -0.76
CA SER A 39 -0.24 -15.71 -0.33
C SER A 39 0.15 -14.48 0.49
N ALA A 40 1.15 -14.60 1.38
CA ALA A 40 1.68 -13.47 2.12
C ALA A 40 2.32 -12.41 1.21
N ARG A 41 3.10 -12.84 0.20
CA ARG A 41 3.69 -11.93 -0.79
C ARG A 41 2.64 -11.21 -1.61
N VAL A 42 1.63 -11.92 -2.11
CA VAL A 42 0.50 -11.32 -2.86
C VAL A 42 -0.22 -10.28 -2.00
N ARG A 43 -0.46 -10.57 -0.71
CA ARG A 43 -1.09 -9.63 0.21
C ARG A 43 -0.27 -8.34 0.39
N ILE A 44 1.04 -8.45 0.54
CA ILE A 44 1.94 -7.28 0.66
C ILE A 44 1.90 -6.47 -0.64
N LEU A 45 2.02 -7.13 -1.79
CA LEU A 45 1.97 -6.47 -3.11
C LEU A 45 0.63 -5.75 -3.33
N ALA A 46 -0.49 -6.38 -3.00
CA ALA A 46 -1.81 -5.77 -3.10
C ALA A 46 -1.94 -4.54 -2.19
N GLN A 47 -1.36 -4.59 -0.99
CA GLN A 47 -1.36 -3.44 -0.08
C GLN A 47 -0.47 -2.30 -0.61
N GLN A 48 0.67 -2.61 -1.22
CA GLN A 48 1.53 -1.62 -1.88
C GLN A 48 0.82 -0.97 -3.07
N ALA A 49 0.19 -1.77 -3.94
CA ALA A 49 -0.56 -1.27 -5.08
C ALA A 49 -1.66 -0.28 -4.66
N LYS A 50 -2.47 -0.65 -3.66
CA LYS A 50 -3.53 0.22 -3.13
C LYS A 50 -2.99 1.55 -2.59
N ARG A 51 -1.84 1.54 -1.91
CA ARG A 51 -1.19 2.77 -1.42
C ARG A 51 -0.72 3.65 -2.57
N THR A 52 -0.15 3.06 -3.62
CA THR A 52 0.27 3.80 -4.82
C THR A 52 -0.93 4.43 -5.54
N GLU A 53 -2.03 3.71 -5.70
CA GLU A 53 -3.27 4.25 -6.26
C GLU A 53 -3.79 5.45 -5.46
N GLN A 54 -3.76 5.36 -4.12
CA GLN A 54 -4.14 6.46 -3.25
C GLN A 54 -3.25 7.69 -3.44
N LEU A 55 -1.91 7.51 -3.48
CA LEU A 55 -0.98 8.60 -3.73
C LEU A 55 -1.23 9.28 -5.08
N LEU A 56 -1.50 8.50 -6.13
CA LEU A 56 -1.80 9.05 -7.45
C LEU A 56 -3.09 9.88 -7.44
N GLY A 57 -4.14 9.41 -6.78
CA GLY A 57 -5.39 10.17 -6.65
C GLY A 57 -5.22 11.47 -5.84
N GLU A 58 -4.43 11.42 -4.76
CA GLU A 58 -4.11 12.62 -3.96
C GLU A 58 -3.27 13.64 -4.75
N LEU A 59 -2.33 13.17 -5.59
CA LEU A 59 -1.58 14.04 -6.50
C LEU A 59 -2.46 14.65 -7.60
N GLU A 60 -3.34 13.86 -8.20
CA GLU A 60 -4.29 14.35 -9.21
C GLU A 60 -5.19 15.46 -8.63
N THR A 61 -5.66 15.26 -7.40
CA THR A 61 -6.47 16.25 -6.68
C THR A 61 -5.71 17.55 -6.46
N LEU A 62 -4.45 17.48 -6.02
CA LEU A 62 -3.59 18.66 -5.83
C LEU A 62 -3.33 19.43 -7.12
N ILE A 63 -3.20 18.73 -8.25
CA ILE A 63 -2.97 19.36 -9.56
C ILE A 63 -4.25 20.02 -10.08
N ARG A 64 -5.41 19.35 -9.91
CA ARG A 64 -6.71 19.87 -10.37
C ARG A 64 -7.16 21.08 -9.56
N GLU A 65 -6.96 21.04 -8.25
CA GLU A 65 -7.39 22.06 -7.30
C GLU A 65 -6.21 22.50 -6.44
N PRO A 66 -5.32 23.36 -6.98
CA PRO A 66 -4.21 23.88 -6.20
C PRO A 66 -4.77 24.72 -5.04
N ALA A 67 -4.64 24.22 -3.81
CA ALA A 67 -5.02 24.96 -2.61
C ALA A 67 -4.31 26.33 -2.59
N ALA A 68 -5.01 27.38 -2.15
CA ALA A 68 -4.43 28.72 -2.08
C ALA A 68 -3.40 28.81 -0.95
N CYS A 69 -2.11 28.96 -1.28
CA CYS A 69 -1.09 29.18 -0.26
C CYS A 69 -0.98 30.66 0.18
N PRO A 70 -0.77 30.93 1.47
CA PRO A 70 -0.31 32.23 1.92
C PRO A 70 1.15 32.48 1.53
N GLY A 71 1.43 33.72 1.14
CA GLY A 71 2.73 34.18 0.65
C GLY A 71 3.89 33.93 1.60
N HIS A 72 5.02 33.52 1.02
CA HIS A 72 6.27 33.24 1.71
C HIS A 72 6.97 34.53 2.16
N GLY A 73 7.00 34.77 3.48
CA GLY A 73 8.06 35.55 4.11
C GLY A 73 9.25 34.62 4.37
N GLY A 74 10.42 34.98 3.86
CA GLY A 74 11.61 34.11 3.80
C GLY A 74 12.03 33.48 5.12
N THR A 75 11.67 32.22 5.32
CA THR A 75 12.37 31.24 6.16
C THR A 75 11.76 29.87 5.84
N ALA A 76 12.59 28.88 5.52
CA ALA A 76 12.14 27.55 5.13
C ALA A 76 11.35 26.90 6.29
N PRO A 77 10.06 26.57 6.13
CA PRO A 77 9.30 25.99 7.21
C PRO A 77 9.31 24.45 7.13
N GLU A 78 9.47 23.80 8.28
CA GLU A 78 9.31 22.34 8.47
C GLU A 78 7.88 21.85 8.17
N ALA A 79 6.90 22.75 8.09
CA ALA A 79 5.51 22.47 7.79
C ALA A 79 4.95 23.51 6.81
N CYS A 80 4.05 23.08 5.92
CA CYS A 80 3.32 24.04 5.07
C CYS A 80 2.43 24.92 5.96
N PRO A 81 2.43 26.25 5.81
CA PRO A 81 1.50 27.10 6.53
C PRO A 81 0.06 26.81 6.10
N ASP A 82 -0.88 26.92 7.05
CA ASP A 82 -2.31 26.72 6.83
C ASP A 82 -2.88 27.56 5.67
N PRO A 83 -3.94 27.10 4.98
CA PRO A 83 -4.53 27.83 3.88
C PRO A 83 -4.97 29.23 4.34
N ALA A 84 -4.59 30.25 3.56
CA ALA A 84 -4.95 31.63 3.84
C ALA A 84 -6.48 31.81 3.78
N PRO A 85 -7.05 32.76 4.54
CA PRO A 85 -8.44 33.14 4.36
C PRO A 85 -8.66 33.64 2.93
N THR A 86 -9.74 33.15 2.33
CA THR A 86 -10.18 33.40 0.96
C THR A 86 -10.20 34.90 0.65
N GLY A 87 -9.42 35.35 -0.33
CA GLY A 87 -9.51 36.74 -0.81
C GLY A 87 -8.28 37.34 -1.53
N ARG A 88 -7.09 36.71 -1.50
CA ARG A 88 -5.92 37.17 -2.29
C ARG A 88 -5.66 36.24 -3.46
N THR A 89 -5.69 36.78 -4.68
CA THR A 89 -5.16 36.10 -5.87
C THR A 89 -3.64 36.04 -5.75
N ALA A 90 -3.10 34.84 -5.53
CA ALA A 90 -1.65 34.60 -5.50
C ALA A 90 -1.03 34.93 -6.86
N ARG A 91 0.20 35.45 -6.87
CA ARG A 91 0.95 35.62 -8.12
C ARG A 91 1.27 34.24 -8.72
N PRO A 92 1.44 34.11 -10.06
CA PRO A 92 1.70 32.83 -10.71
C PRO A 92 2.90 32.05 -10.13
N GLY A 93 3.96 32.74 -9.68
CA GLY A 93 5.11 32.13 -9.02
C GLY A 93 4.80 31.59 -7.61
N GLU A 94 3.98 32.31 -6.84
CA GLU A 94 3.57 31.89 -5.48
C GLU A 94 2.67 30.65 -5.53
N ALA A 95 1.83 30.52 -6.57
CA ALA A 95 1.01 29.33 -6.80
C ALA A 95 1.87 28.10 -7.19
N ALA A 96 2.94 28.29 -7.96
CA ALA A 96 3.86 27.21 -8.31
C ALA A 96 4.69 26.73 -7.11
N ASP A 97 5.15 27.67 -6.26
CA ASP A 97 5.90 27.34 -5.03
C ASP A 97 5.00 26.62 -4.03
N CYS A 98 3.74 27.07 -3.91
CA CYS A 98 2.69 26.42 -3.13
C CYS A 98 2.47 24.96 -3.50
N LEU A 99 2.26 24.70 -4.80
CA LEU A 99 2.04 23.35 -5.31
C LEU A 99 3.26 22.45 -5.03
N ARG A 100 4.49 22.98 -5.21
CA ARG A 100 5.71 22.24 -4.88
C ARG A 100 5.80 21.87 -3.39
N CYS A 101 5.41 22.78 -2.50
CA CYS A 101 5.35 22.52 -1.06
C CYS A 101 4.28 21.48 -0.69
N ALA A 102 3.09 21.57 -1.29
CA ALA A 102 2.00 20.61 -1.06
C ALA A 102 2.39 19.20 -1.52
N VAL A 103 2.98 19.08 -2.73
CA VAL A 103 3.51 17.81 -3.25
C VAL A 103 4.62 17.26 -2.36
N ALA A 104 5.57 18.09 -1.92
CA ALA A 104 6.65 17.65 -1.04
C ALA A 104 6.12 17.11 0.31
N THR A 105 5.07 17.73 0.86
CA THR A 105 4.42 17.29 2.10
C THR A 105 3.66 15.99 1.91
N LEU A 106 2.95 15.85 0.80
CA LEU A 106 2.26 14.60 0.44
C LEU A 106 3.24 13.43 0.33
N LEU A 107 4.37 13.65 -0.36
CA LEU A 107 5.41 12.63 -0.54
C LEU A 107 6.06 12.21 0.78
N ARG A 108 6.28 13.15 1.71
CA ARG A 108 6.79 12.84 3.06
C ARG A 108 5.80 11.97 3.84
N ARG A 109 4.52 12.35 3.89
CA ARG A 109 3.48 11.58 4.58
C ARG A 109 3.37 10.14 4.08
N HIS A 110 3.43 9.93 2.76
CA HIS A 110 3.40 8.57 2.19
C HIS A 110 4.69 7.78 2.45
N ARG A 111 5.84 8.45 2.57
CA ARG A 111 7.11 7.80 2.94
C ARG A 111 7.10 7.36 4.41
N ASP A 112 6.62 8.22 5.31
CA ASP A 112 6.55 7.92 6.75
C ASP A 112 5.49 6.83 7.06
N ALA A 113 4.43 6.75 6.24
CA ALA A 113 3.44 5.66 6.32
C ALA A 113 3.93 4.33 5.69
N ALA A 114 5.06 4.36 4.97
CA ALA A 114 5.65 3.18 4.34
C ALA A 114 6.78 2.54 5.17
N SER A 115 7.40 3.30 6.08
CA SER A 115 8.30 2.83 7.14
C SER A 115 7.57 2.13 8.27
#